data_AF-A0A2D4NSY8-F1
#
_entry.id   AF-A0A2D4NSY8-F1
#
_cell.length_a   1.000
_cell.length_b   1.000
_cell.length_c   1.000
_cell.angle_alpha   90.00
_cell.angle_beta   90.00
_cell.angle_gamma   90.00
#
_symmetry.space_group_name_H-M   'P 1'
#
loop_
_entity.id
_entity.type
_entity.pdbx_description
1 polymer ?
#
loop_
_entity_poly.entity_id
_entity_poly.type
_entity_poly.pdbx_seq_one_letter_code
_entity_poly.pdbx_strand_id
1 'polypeptide(L)'
;STMYQNGQTNGNFKSQQINALPYILAKKNQKIKYKLNNQDLVDDPNSVKDLGILISNDLSARAHCNYIAKKALRVVNLILCSFFSGNITLLTRAYKTFARPILEYSSSVWNPHYVSDINTI
;
A
#
# COMPACT_ATOMS: atom_id res chain seq x y z
N SER A 1 -2.25 59.05 -47.23
CA SER A 1 -2.03 59.04 -45.77
C SER A 1 -2.80 57.92 -45.14
N THR A 2 -2.05 57.01 -44.53
CA THR A 2 -2.48 55.77 -43.88
C THR A 2 -3.35 56.05 -42.65
N MET A 3 -4.47 55.35 -42.50
CA MET A 3 -5.08 55.09 -41.19
C MET A 3 -5.69 53.68 -41.21
N TYR A 4 -4.95 52.73 -40.66
CA TYR A 4 -5.46 51.43 -40.22
C TYR A 4 -6.29 51.65 -38.95
N GLN A 5 -7.56 51.25 -38.95
CA GLN A 5 -8.38 51.08 -37.73
C GLN A 5 -8.94 49.66 -37.76
N ASN A 6 -8.46 48.88 -36.79
CA ASN A 6 -8.71 47.46 -36.61
C ASN A 6 -10.16 47.18 -36.22
N GLY A 7 -10.72 46.13 -36.82
CA GLY A 7 -12.04 45.61 -36.50
C GLY A 7 -12.12 45.05 -35.07
N GLN A 8 -13.25 45.33 -34.43
CA GLN A 8 -13.64 44.71 -33.18
C GLN A 8 -14.01 43.25 -33.41
N THR A 9 -13.37 42.33 -32.70
CA THR A 9 -14.00 41.07 -32.28
C THR A 9 -13.68 40.83 -30.83
N ASN A 10 -14.71 40.99 -30.00
CA ASN A 10 -14.73 40.65 -28.58
C ASN A 10 -14.16 39.24 -28.35
N GLY A 11 -12.98 39.16 -27.74
CA GLY A 11 -12.42 37.94 -27.19
C GLY A 11 -13.28 37.45 -26.04
N ASN A 12 -14.27 36.62 -26.34
CA ASN A 12 -15.07 35.92 -25.36
C ASN A 12 -14.22 34.76 -24.79
N PHE A 13 -13.39 35.05 -23.79
CA PHE A 13 -12.74 34.04 -22.97
C PHE A 13 -13.79 33.33 -22.12
N LYS A 14 -14.52 32.38 -22.72
CA LYS A 14 -15.22 31.35 -21.94
C LYS A 14 -14.16 30.42 -21.38
N SER A 15 -13.95 30.54 -20.08
CA SER A 15 -13.23 29.57 -19.27
C SER A 15 -13.75 28.16 -19.57
N GLN A 16 -12.93 27.37 -20.26
CA GLN A 16 -13.12 25.93 -20.32
C GLN A 16 -12.77 25.37 -18.93
N GLN A 17 -13.69 25.51 -17.98
CA GLN A 17 -13.63 24.75 -16.74
C GLN A 17 -13.86 23.28 -17.12
N ILE A 18 -12.80 22.49 -16.98
CA ILE A 18 -12.78 21.07 -17.30
C ILE A 18 -13.75 20.35 -16.34
N ASN A 19 -14.84 19.80 -16.88
CA ASN A 19 -15.80 18.95 -16.16
C ASN A 19 -15.22 17.56 -15.82
N ALA A 20 -14.01 17.50 -15.26
CA ALA A 20 -13.36 16.24 -14.88
C ALA A 20 -13.95 15.61 -13.60
N LEU A 21 -14.51 16.44 -12.70
CA LEU A 21 -15.01 15.98 -11.40
C LEU A 21 -16.13 14.93 -11.48
N PRO A 22 -17.18 15.06 -12.32
CA PRO A 22 -18.22 14.04 -12.39
C PRO A 22 -17.77 12.75 -13.11
N TYR A 23 -16.82 12.84 -14.05
CA TYR A 23 -16.30 11.67 -14.77
C TYR A 23 -15.51 10.73 -13.83
N ILE A 24 -14.74 11.30 -12.91
CA ILE A 24 -13.92 10.54 -11.95
C ILE A 24 -14.79 9.87 -10.88
N LEU A 25 -15.88 10.52 -10.46
CA LEU A 25 -16.81 9.99 -9.45
C LEU A 25 -17.73 8.88 -9.99
N ALA A 26 -18.04 8.89 -11.29
CA ALA A 26 -18.96 7.92 -11.91
C ALA A 26 -18.35 6.53 -12.13
N LYS A 27 -17.02 6.39 -12.05
CA LYS A 27 -16.31 5.12 -12.21
C LYS A 27 -16.37 4.31 -10.90
N LYS A 28 -17.59 3.97 -10.49
CA LYS A 28 -17.90 3.16 -9.32
C LYS A 28 -17.15 1.81 -9.40
N ASN A 29 -16.55 1.40 -8.28
CA ASN A 29 -15.70 0.21 -8.06
C ASN A 29 -16.20 -1.09 -8.74
N GLN A 30 -16.00 -1.22 -10.05
CA GLN A 30 -16.19 -2.47 -10.75
C GLN A 30 -15.04 -3.40 -10.34
N LYS A 31 -15.37 -4.53 -9.70
CA LYS A 31 -14.40 -5.60 -9.47
C LYS A 31 -13.98 -6.17 -10.82
N ILE A 32 -12.87 -5.66 -11.36
CA ILE A 32 -12.28 -6.17 -12.61
C ILE A 32 -11.76 -7.58 -12.30
N LYS A 33 -12.29 -8.58 -13.00
CA LYS A 33 -11.75 -9.94 -12.96
C LYS A 33 -10.61 -10.02 -13.97
N TYR A 34 -9.39 -10.19 -13.50
CA TYR A 34 -8.25 -10.36 -14.38
C TYR A 34 -8.21 -11.80 -14.91
N LYS A 35 -7.82 -11.97 -16.17
CA LYS A 35 -7.60 -13.28 -16.79
C LYS A 35 -6.18 -13.37 -17.30
N LEU A 36 -5.50 -14.47 -17.00
CA LEU A 36 -4.21 -14.81 -17.59
C LEU A 36 -4.37 -16.14 -18.33
N ASN A 37 -4.04 -16.18 -19.62
CA ASN A 37 -4.18 -17.38 -20.46
C ASN A 37 -5.57 -18.04 -20.39
N ASN A 38 -6.64 -17.23 -20.46
CA ASN A 38 -8.04 -17.66 -20.30
C ASN A 38 -8.41 -18.30 -18.95
N GLN A 39 -7.52 -18.27 -17.95
CA GLN A 39 -7.84 -18.62 -16.58
C GLN A 39 -8.15 -17.37 -15.78
N ASP A 40 -9.22 -17.42 -14.99
CA ASP A 40 -9.55 -16.36 -14.05
C ASP A 40 -8.48 -16.31 -12.96
N LEU A 41 -7.86 -15.14 -12.78
CA LEU A 41 -7.00 -14.90 -11.63
C LEU A 41 -7.90 -14.76 -10.41
N VAL A 42 -7.68 -15.64 -9.43
CA VAL A 42 -8.37 -15.58 -8.14
C VAL A 42 -7.73 -14.48 -7.32
N ASP A 43 -8.30 -13.28 -7.39
CA ASP A 43 -8.00 -12.23 -6.42
C ASP A 43 -8.72 -12.57 -5.11
N ASP A 44 -8.00 -12.44 -3.98
CA ASP A 44 -8.65 -12.42 -2.67
C ASP A 44 -9.60 -11.21 -2.65
N PRO A 45 -10.92 -11.41 -2.52
CA PRO A 45 -11.88 -10.31 -2.57
C PRO A 45 -11.72 -9.31 -1.43
N ASN A 46 -10.95 -9.66 -0.39
CA ASN A 46 -10.83 -8.91 0.84
C ASN A 46 -9.43 -8.32 1.06
N SER A 47 -8.40 -8.75 0.33
CA SER A 47 -7.04 -8.23 0.49
C SER A 47 -6.22 -8.27 -0.79
N VAL A 48 -5.40 -7.25 -1.00
CA VAL A 48 -4.46 -7.14 -2.13
C VAL A 48 -3.06 -6.99 -1.57
N LYS A 49 -2.09 -7.72 -2.13
CA LYS A 49 -0.69 -7.59 -1.75
C LYS A 49 0.07 -6.77 -2.78
N ASP A 50 0.65 -5.66 -2.35
CA ASP A 50 1.49 -4.80 -3.20
C ASP A 50 2.83 -4.48 -2.51
N LEU A 51 3.94 -4.60 -3.24
CA LEU A 51 5.32 -4.41 -2.74
C LEU A 51 5.67 -5.15 -1.43
N GLY A 52 4.94 -6.22 -1.10
CA GLY A 52 5.10 -6.97 0.14
C GLY A 52 4.18 -6.53 1.29
N ILE A 53 3.34 -5.51 1.07
CA ILE A 53 2.35 -4.96 2.00
C ILE A 53 0.98 -5.55 1.68
N LEU A 54 0.26 -5.99 2.71
CA LEU A 54 -1.10 -6.51 2.58
C LEU A 54 -2.10 -5.37 2.84
N ILE A 55 -2.90 -5.01 1.85
CA ILE A 55 -3.92 -3.97 1.93
C ILE A 55 -5.28 -4.66 1.97
N SER A 56 -5.96 -4.54 3.11
CA SER A 56 -7.32 -5.04 3.29
C SER A 56 -8.35 -4.11 2.64
N ASN A 57 -9.50 -4.64 2.24
CA ASN A 57 -10.59 -3.84 1.66
C ASN A 57 -11.20 -2.82 2.65
N ASP A 58 -11.10 -3.08 3.96
CA ASP A 58 -11.47 -2.14 5.03
C ASP A 58 -10.35 -1.13 5.37
N LEU A 59 -9.23 -1.16 4.62
CA LEU A 59 -8.00 -0.40 4.87
C LEU A 59 -7.44 -0.61 6.29
N SER A 60 -7.85 -1.68 6.96
CA SER A 60 -7.37 -1.98 8.30
C SER A 60 -5.94 -2.49 8.26
N ALA A 61 -5.09 -1.91 9.12
CA ALA A 61 -3.72 -2.36 9.34
C ALA A 61 -3.66 -3.77 9.94
N ARG A 62 -4.76 -4.27 10.54
CA ARG A 62 -4.80 -5.54 11.27
C ARG A 62 -4.34 -6.74 10.46
N ALA A 63 -4.82 -6.90 9.23
CA ALA A 63 -4.45 -8.06 8.42
C ALA A 63 -2.95 -8.04 8.10
N HIS A 64 -2.43 -6.85 7.80
CA HIS A 64 -1.00 -6.64 7.56
C HIS A 64 -0.16 -6.89 8.81
N CYS A 65 -0.52 -6.29 9.96
CA CYS A 65 0.17 -6.50 11.25
C CYS A 65 0.26 -7.98 11.60
N ASN A 66 -0.85 -8.72 11.49
CA ASN A 66 -0.86 -10.16 11.73
C ASN A 66 0.03 -10.93 10.74
N TYR A 67 0.04 -10.53 9.47
CA TYR A 67 0.87 -11.15 8.44
C TYR A 67 2.37 -10.95 8.72
N ILE A 68 2.79 -9.72 9.02
CA ILE A 68 4.21 -9.42 9.29
C ILE A 68 4.67 -9.99 10.63
N ALA A 69 3.82 -9.99 11.67
CA ALA A 69 4.13 -10.60 12.96
C ALA A 69 4.39 -12.11 12.82
N LYS A 70 3.51 -12.83 12.09
CA LYS A 70 3.71 -14.26 11.80
C LYS A 70 4.98 -14.51 10.98
N LYS A 71 5.30 -13.61 10.03
CA LYS A 71 6.52 -13.70 9.23
C LYS A 71 7.77 -13.51 10.08
N ALA A 72 7.78 -12.50 10.96
CA ALA A 72 8.86 -12.24 11.90
C ALA A 72 9.03 -13.41 12.88
N LEU A 73 7.93 -13.97 13.42
CA LEU A 73 7.97 -15.11 14.33
C LEU A 73 8.63 -16.34 13.71
N ARG A 74 8.37 -16.63 12.43
CA ARG A 74 9.04 -17.73 11.72
C ARG A 74 10.55 -17.54 11.65
N VAL A 75 11.00 -16.31 11.41
CA VAL A 75 12.43 -15.96 11.38
C VAL A 75 13.04 -16.08 12.77
N VAL A 76 12.35 -15.61 13.81
CA VAL A 76 12.80 -15.76 15.21
C VAL A 76 12.92 -17.24 15.59
N ASN A 77 11.93 -18.07 15.26
CA ASN A 77 12.00 -19.50 15.53
C ASN A 77 13.18 -20.16 14.81
N LEU A 78 13.44 -19.78 13.55
CA LEU A 78 14.60 -20.28 12.81
C LEU A 78 15.92 -19.88 13.48
N ILE A 79 16.04 -18.62 13.93
CA ILE A 79 17.19 -18.14 14.70
C ILE A 79 17.39 -18.99 15.96
N LEU A 80 16.32 -19.19 16.75
CA LEU A 80 16.38 -19.96 17.98
C LEU A 80 16.78 -21.43 17.76
N CYS A 81 16.30 -22.06 16.67
CA CYS A 81 16.68 -23.43 16.32
C CYS A 81 18.11 -23.54 15.78
N SER A 82 18.64 -22.48 15.15
CA SER A 82 19.96 -22.52 14.48
C SER A 82 21.13 -22.31 15.44
N PHE A 83 20.93 -21.60 16.56
CA PHE A 83 22.00 -21.26 17.51
C PHE A 83 21.96 -22.14 18.76
N PHE A 84 22.63 -23.30 18.69
CA PHE A 84 22.70 -24.30 19.76
C PHE A 84 23.23 -23.75 21.10
N SER A 85 24.09 -22.72 21.08
CA SER A 85 24.76 -22.19 22.27
C SER A 85 24.01 -21.05 22.97
N GLY A 86 22.84 -20.63 22.49
CA GLY A 86 22.01 -19.62 23.17
C GLY A 86 22.69 -18.28 23.46
N ASN A 87 23.80 -17.95 22.77
CA ASN A 87 24.56 -16.74 23.05
C ASN A 87 23.68 -15.49 22.81
N ILE A 88 23.36 -14.79 23.91
CA ILE A 88 22.43 -13.66 23.91
C ILE A 88 22.88 -12.55 22.95
N THR A 89 24.19 -12.26 22.89
CA THR A 89 24.73 -11.22 21.99
C THR A 89 24.51 -11.60 20.54
N LEU A 90 24.71 -12.88 20.20
CA LEU A 90 24.51 -13.38 18.85
C LEU A 90 23.02 -13.40 18.49
N LEU A 91 22.16 -13.92 19.37
CA LEU A 91 20.70 -13.92 19.19
C LEU A 91 20.17 -12.50 19.02
N THR A 92 20.67 -11.54 19.82
CA THR A 92 20.30 -10.12 19.72
C THR A 92 20.71 -9.54 18.38
N ARG A 93 21.92 -9.86 17.90
CA ARG A 93 22.40 -9.43 16.58
C ARG A 93 21.54 -10.03 15.47
N ALA A 94 21.29 -11.33 15.51
CA ALA A 94 20.46 -12.03 14.52
C ALA A 94 19.03 -11.48 14.49
N TYR A 95 18.42 -11.23 15.65
CA TYR A 95 17.11 -10.59 15.76
C TYR A 95 17.09 -9.22 15.08
N LYS A 96 18.05 -8.35 15.41
CA LYS A 96 18.17 -7.00 14.84
C LYS A 96 18.44 -7.03 13.33
N THR A 97 19.15 -8.03 12.83
CA THR A 97 19.49 -8.14 11.40
C THR A 97 18.35 -8.73 10.57
N PHE A 98 17.60 -9.71 11.08
CA PHE A 98 16.65 -10.48 10.27
C PHE A 98 15.18 -10.25 10.63
N ALA A 99 14.83 -10.20 11.93
CA ALA A 99 13.45 -10.06 12.37
C ALA A 99 13.00 -8.60 12.38
N ARG A 100 13.85 -7.70 12.91
CA ARG A 100 13.54 -6.28 13.05
C ARG A 100 13.19 -5.59 11.73
N PRO A 101 13.92 -5.78 10.61
CA PRO A 101 13.54 -5.17 9.35
C PRO A 101 12.16 -5.63 8.85
N ILE A 102 11.75 -6.87 9.13
CA ILE A 102 10.42 -7.36 8.72
C ILE A 102 9.30 -6.60 9.43
N LEU A 103 9.52 -6.28 10.71
CA LEU A 103 8.58 -5.51 11.50
C LEU A 103 8.61 -4.02 11.13
N GLU A 104 9.77 -3.45 10.79
CA GLU A 104 9.90 -2.00 10.55
C GLU A 104 9.66 -1.56 9.09
N TYR A 105 9.79 -2.46 8.10
CA TYR A 105 9.87 -2.16 6.65
C TYR A 105 8.65 -1.48 6.02
N SER A 106 7.65 -1.01 6.77
CA SER A 106 6.56 -0.21 6.20
C SER A 106 5.78 0.61 7.23
N SER A 107 6.43 0.97 8.35
CA SER A 107 5.80 1.72 9.46
C SER A 107 5.27 3.09 9.08
N SER A 108 5.75 3.67 7.99
CA SER A 108 5.21 4.91 7.42
C SER A 108 3.90 4.70 6.64
N VAL A 109 3.69 3.50 6.11
CA VAL A 109 2.51 3.15 5.29
C VAL A 109 1.36 2.65 6.16
N TRP A 110 1.66 1.81 7.16
CA TRP A 110 0.71 1.39 8.17
C TRP A 110 1.03 2.11 9.46
N ASN A 111 0.16 3.01 9.89
CA ASN A 111 0.20 3.62 11.22
C ASN A 111 -0.93 3.01 12.05
N PRO A 112 -0.74 1.85 12.71
CA PRO A 112 -1.80 1.18 13.44
C PRO A 112 -2.30 2.09 14.57
N HIS A 113 -3.55 2.54 14.43
CA HIS A 113 -4.17 3.43 15.40
C HIS A 113 -4.75 2.67 16.61
N TYR A 114 -5.03 1.37 16.46
CA TYR A 114 -5.55 0.54 17.54
C TYR A 114 -4.41 -0.08 18.36
N VAL A 115 -4.50 0.03 19.68
CA VAL A 115 -3.54 -0.55 20.63
C VAL A 115 -3.37 -2.07 20.43
N SER A 116 -4.44 -2.78 20.05
CA SER A 116 -4.36 -4.21 19.74
C SER A 116 -3.40 -4.52 18.59
N ASP A 117 -3.41 -3.66 17.57
CA ASP A 117 -2.64 -3.87 16.35
C ASP A 117 -1.18 -3.47 16.59
N ILE A 118 -0.94 -2.45 17.42
CA ILE A 118 0.41 -2.09 17.92
C ILE A 118 1.00 -3.24 18.73
N ASN A 119 0.25 -3.84 19.66
CA ASN A 119 0.75 -4.95 20.48
C ASN A 119 1.00 -6.25 19.69
N THR A 120 0.51 -6.34 18.45
CA THR A 120 0.68 -7.52 17.60
C THR A 120 2.07 -7.54 16.93
N ILE A 121 2.70 -6.38 16.77
CA ILE A 121 4.02 -6.19 16.12
C ILE A 121 5.10 -5.86 17.16
#